data_AF-I7LIE4-F1
#
_entry.id   AF-I7LIE4-F1
#
_cell.length_a   1.000
_cell.length_b   1.000
_cell.length_c   1.000
_cell.angle_alpha   90.00
_cell.angle_beta   90.00
_cell.angle_gamma   90.00
#
_symmetry.space_group_name_H-M   'P 1'
#
loop_
_entity.id
_entity.type
_entity.pdbx_description
1 polymer ?
#
loop_
_entity_poly.entity_id
_entity_poly.type
_entity_poly.pdbx_seq_one_letter_code
_entity_poly.pdbx_strand_id
1 'polypeptide(L)' 'MQKELKIKIENLAMEITLRETAETGEDYVKAIPRALDKACKILKVDDKEFIKMFTT' A
#
# COMPACT_ATOMS: atom_id res chain seq x y z
N MET A 1 4.32 17.06 3.27
CA MET A 1 4.80 16.35 2.08
C MET A 1 5.03 14.85 2.31
N GLN A 2 6.12 14.37 2.93
CA GLN A 2 6.34 12.90 3.06
C GLN A 2 5.28 12.18 3.93
N LYS A 3 4.82 12.80 5.04
CA LYS A 3 3.72 12.25 5.85
C LYS A 3 2.41 12.09 5.07
N GLU A 4 2.09 13.03 4.19
CA GLU A 4 0.82 12.99 3.43
C GLU A 4 0.88 11.92 2.34
N LEU A 5 2.04 11.73 1.71
CA LEU A 5 2.24 10.67 0.74
C LEU A 5 2.16 9.29 1.40
N LYS A 6 2.77 9.14 2.58
CA LYS A 6 2.66 7.92 3.39
C LYS A 6 1.20 7.57 3.70
N ILE A 7 0.43 8.53 4.20
CA ILE A 7 -1.01 8.32 4.51
C ILE A 7 -1.78 7.93 3.24
N LYS A 8 -1.47 8.53 2.09
CA LYS A 8 -2.12 8.16 0.81
C LYS A 8 -1.79 6.72 0.40
N ILE A 9 -0.54 6.27 0.57
CA ILE A 9 -0.14 4.89 0.28
C ILE A 9 -0.88 3.93 1.22
N GLU A 10 -0.90 4.21 2.53
CA GLU A 10 -1.56 3.36 3.53
C GLU A 10 -3.07 3.24 3.29
N ASN A 11 -3.75 4.36 3.03
CA ASN A 11 -5.18 4.36 2.73
C ASN A 11 -5.50 3.59 1.45
N LEU A 12 -4.73 3.82 0.38
CA LEU A 12 -4.94 3.13 -0.89
C LEU A 12 -4.65 1.63 -0.76
N ALA A 13 -3.60 1.25 -0.04
CA ALA A 13 -3.29 -0.15 0.22
C ALA A 13 -4.39 -0.81 1.06
N MET A 14 -4.95 -0.12 2.05
CA MET A 14 -6.08 -0.61 2.83
C MET A 14 -7.32 -0.86 1.94
N GLU A 15 -7.69 0.09 1.09
CA GLU A 15 -8.82 -0.06 0.14
C GLU A 15 -8.61 -1.26 -0.80
N ILE A 16 -7.39 -1.40 -1.35
CA ILE A 16 -7.03 -2.52 -2.21
C ILE A 16 -7.12 -3.85 -1.45
N THR A 17 -6.60 -3.90 -0.23
CA THR A 17 -6.61 -5.11 0.61
C THR A 17 -8.04 -5.54 0.91
N LEU A 18 -8.91 -4.61 1.32
CA LEU A 18 -10.32 -4.89 1.60
C LEU A 18 -11.05 -5.41 0.36
N ARG A 19 -10.81 -4.81 -0.81
CA ARG A 19 -11.40 -5.29 -2.06
C ARG A 19 -10.91 -6.69 -2.43
N GLU A 20 -9.60 -6.94 -2.39
CA GLU A 20 -9.02 -8.23 -2.78
C GLU A 20 -9.44 -9.37 -1.85
N THR A 21 -9.45 -9.12 -0.54
CA THR A 21 -9.92 -10.11 0.45
C THR A 21 -11.40 -10.42 0.28
N ALA A 22 -12.23 -9.41 -0.02
CA ALA A 22 -13.64 -9.62 -0.31
C ALA A 22 -13.89 -10.40 -1.61
N GLU A 23 -13.08 -10.16 -2.66
CA GLU A 23 -13.23 -10.82 -3.97
C GLU A 23 -12.69 -12.25 -3.99
N THR A 24 -11.60 -12.52 -3.25
CA THR A 24 -10.86 -13.78 -3.34
C THR A 24 -11.03 -14.69 -2.12
N GLY A 25 -11.52 -14.15 -0.99
CA GLY A 25 -11.52 -14.84 0.29
C GLY A 25 -10.12 -15.04 0.90
N GLU A 26 -9.09 -14.39 0.35
CA GLU A 26 -7.74 -14.46 0.90
C GLU A 26 -7.64 -13.77 2.26
N ASP A 27 -6.71 -14.26 3.09
CA ASP A 27 -6.37 -13.64 4.36
C ASP A 27 -5.86 -12.19 4.20
N TYR A 28 -6.39 -11.31 5.04
CA TYR A 28 -6.06 -9.89 5.03
C TYR A 28 -4.56 -9.62 5.17
N VAL A 29 -3.88 -10.29 6.10
CA VAL A 29 -2.45 -10.06 6.35
C VAL A 29 -1.61 -10.49 5.14
N LYS A 30 -2.02 -11.54 4.44
CA LYS A 30 -1.36 -12.00 3.21
C LYS A 30 -1.54 -11.07 2.02
N ALA A 31 -2.64 -10.32 1.96
CA ALA A 31 -2.93 -9.40 0.86
C ALA A 31 -2.19 -8.04 1.00
N ILE A 32 -1.85 -7.62 2.24
CA ILE A 32 -1.21 -6.31 2.51
C ILE A 32 0.05 -6.04 1.66
N PRO A 33 1.04 -6.95 1.54
CA PRO A 33 2.27 -6.65 0.80
C PRO A 33 2.01 -6.34 -0.68
N ARG A 34 1.08 -7.07 -1.31
CA ARG A 34 0.69 -6.83 -2.71
C ARG A 34 -0.10 -5.54 -2.85
N ALA A 35 -0.97 -5.25 -1.90
CA ALA A 35 -1.74 -4.01 -1.89
C ALA A 35 -0.84 -2.77 -1.74
N LEU A 36 0.20 -2.84 -0.89
CA LEU A 36 1.21 -1.79 -0.75
C LEU A 36 2.00 -1.59 -2.05
N ASP A 37 2.45 -2.66 -2.69
CA ASP A 37 3.14 -2.58 -3.99
C ASP A 37 2.24 -1.95 -5.08
N LYS A 38 0.98 -2.37 -5.16
CA LYS A 38 -0.01 -1.77 -6.07
C LYS A 38 -0.24 -0.28 -5.77
N ALA A 39 -0.38 0.08 -4.50
CA ALA A 39 -0.56 1.47 -4.09
C ALA A 39 0.64 2.34 -4.49
N CYS A 40 1.87 1.86 -4.29
CA CYS A 40 3.09 2.56 -4.70
C CYS A 40 3.15 2.74 -6.23
N LYS A 41 2.83 1.70 -7.00
CA LYS A 41 2.77 1.76 -8.48
C LYS A 41 1.74 2.77 -8.98
N ILE A 42 0.54 2.80 -8.38
CA ILE A 42 -0.52 3.76 -8.74
C ILE A 42 -0.08 5.19 -8.45
N LEU A 43 0.56 5.42 -7.30
CA LEU A 43 1.04 6.73 -6.87
C LEU A 43 2.39 7.12 -7.49
N LYS A 44 2.97 6.25 -8.33
CA LYS A 44 4.29 6.43 -8.97
C LYS A 44 5.41 6.69 -7.95
N VAL A 45 5.35 6.01 -6.81
CA VAL A 45 6.36 6.07 -5.75
C VAL A 45 7.37 4.96 -6.02
N ASP A 46 8.65 5.33 -6.11
CA ASP A 46 9.72 4.36 -6.27
C ASP A 46 10.12 3.70 -4.94
N ASP A 47 10.83 2.58 -5.02
CA ASP A 47 11.24 1.82 -3.84
C ASP A 47 12.12 2.63 -2.87
N LYS A 48 12.93 3.57 -3.38
CA LYS A 48 13.81 4.40 -2.54
C LYS A 48 12.99 5.43 -1.76
N GLU A 49 11.99 6.03 -2.38
CA GLU A 49 11.04 6.94 -1.72
C GLU A 49 10.18 6.18 -0.71
N PHE A 50 9.69 4.99 -1.07
CA PHE A 50 8.96 4.12 -0.15
C PHE A 50 9.81 3.79 1.08
N ILE A 51 11.02 3.25 0.90
CA ILE A 51 11.91 2.90 2.01
C ILE A 51 12.13 4.10 2.92
N LYS A 52 12.45 5.28 2.36
CA LYS A 52 12.62 6.52 3.14
C LYS A 52 11.40 6.86 4.01
N MET A 53 10.18 6.61 3.55
CA MET A 53 8.94 6.90 4.28
C MET A 53 8.61 5.91 5.41
N PHE A 54 9.16 4.69 5.35
CA PHE A 54 8.81 3.59 6.27
C PHE A 54 9.97 3.10 7.14
N THR A 55 11.23 3.48 6.85
CA THR A 55 12.41 3.13 7.66
C THR A 55 12.99 4.30 8.46
N THR A 56 12.34 5.47 8.43
CA THR A 56 12.72 6.68 9.18
C THR A 56 11.68 6.97 10.25
#